data_AF-A0A2A4I2W8-F1
#
_entry.id   AF-A0A2A4I2W8-F1
#
_cell.length_a   1.000
_cell.length_b   1.000
_cell.length_c   1.000
_cell.angle_alpha   90.00
_cell.angle_beta   90.00
_cell.angle_gamma   90.00
#
_symmetry.space_group_name_H-M   'P 1'
#
loop_
_entity.id
_entity.type
_entity.pdbx_description
1 polymer ?
#
loop_
_entity_poly.entity_id
_entity_poly.type
_entity_poly.pdbx_seq_one_letter_code
_entity_poly.pdbx_strand_id
1 'polypeptide(L)'
;MTIAEVKPTKIDAASAERPVRHHIVLANPNTDSFCHAIARAYCDEAQQCWQDARLQDLYAEGFDPVLKAQERPGPVNRPGEDLAAELEHLRRADVLVLVYPIWFGLPPAMMKGYVDRVLGAGFTASRIRDHEPNPLLGGKRLVVATTSATTRPWLEEQGQYSALRQAFDLYLNDIFGMRGHDRLHFDAIVPGTKVQYLEECLETVRQRTRSICAEELSARRAAERRAKLSLRC
;
A
#
# COMPACT_ATOMS: atom_id res chain seq x y z
N MET A 1 31.64 42.78 -19.93
CA MET A 1 31.49 41.85 -18.79
C MET A 1 31.00 40.53 -19.37
N THR A 2 31.89 39.56 -19.53
CA THR A 2 31.61 38.29 -20.21
C THR A 2 31.06 37.31 -19.18
N ILE A 3 29.89 36.72 -19.46
CA ILE A 3 29.26 35.71 -18.62
C ILE A 3 30.12 34.44 -18.71
N ALA A 4 30.68 33.99 -17.58
CA ALA A 4 31.45 32.77 -17.53
C ALA A 4 30.51 31.56 -17.66
N GLU A 5 30.83 30.65 -18.58
CA GLU A 5 30.16 29.36 -18.74
C GLU A 5 30.29 28.54 -17.45
N VAL A 6 29.15 28.22 -16.85
CA VAL A 6 29.07 27.22 -15.78
C VAL A 6 29.19 25.84 -16.42
N LYS A 7 30.34 25.20 -16.26
CA LYS A 7 30.52 23.80 -16.68
C LYS A 7 29.58 22.90 -15.89
N PRO A 8 28.92 21.92 -16.53
CA PRO A 8 28.05 20.98 -15.84
C PRO A 8 28.89 20.11 -14.90
N THR A 9 28.62 20.22 -13.60
CA THR A 9 29.17 19.34 -12.58
C THR A 9 28.70 17.91 -12.88
N LYS A 10 29.64 16.97 -13.03
CA LYS A 10 29.32 15.54 -13.11
C LYS A 10 28.52 15.16 -11.87
N ILE A 11 27.27 14.72 -12.07
CA ILE A 11 26.50 14.06 -11.02
C ILE A 11 27.14 12.68 -10.84
N ASP A 12 27.82 12.47 -9.71
CA ASP A 12 28.39 11.17 -9.37
C ASP A 12 27.27 10.12 -9.34
N ALA A 13 27.38 9.09 -10.18
CA ALA A 13 26.42 7.98 -10.24
C ALA A 13 26.32 7.17 -8.91
N ALA A 14 27.20 7.44 -7.94
CA ALA A 14 27.18 6.86 -6.60
C ALA A 14 26.17 7.55 -5.64
N SER A 15 25.52 8.65 -6.05
CA SER A 15 24.62 9.43 -5.19
C SER A 15 23.14 9.42 -5.62
N ALA A 16 22.72 8.51 -6.51
CA ALA A 16 21.32 8.39 -6.88
C ALA A 16 20.51 7.85 -5.69
N GLU A 17 19.79 8.75 -5.00
CA GLU A 17 18.87 8.42 -3.91
C GLU A 17 17.92 7.30 -4.40
N ARG A 18 17.87 6.15 -3.70
CA ARG A 18 17.00 5.04 -4.10
C ARG A 18 15.58 5.59 -4.20
N PRO A 19 14.81 5.30 -5.28
CA PRO A 19 13.42 5.70 -5.35
C PRO A 19 12.61 5.12 -4.18
N VAL A 20 11.57 5.83 -3.76
CA VAL A 20 10.55 5.28 -2.85
C VAL A 20 9.84 4.16 -3.58
N ARG A 21 9.54 3.06 -2.88
CA ARG A 21 8.93 1.86 -3.47
C ARG A 21 7.50 1.68 -3.01
N HIS A 22 6.58 1.59 -3.96
CA HIS A 22 5.17 1.34 -3.73
C HIS A 22 4.83 -0.08 -4.16
N HIS A 23 4.22 -0.83 -3.27
CA HIS A 23 3.69 -2.16 -3.56
C HIS A 23 2.17 -2.10 -3.52
N ILE A 24 1.55 -2.19 -4.69
CA ILE A 24 0.10 -2.02 -4.89
C ILE A 24 -0.51 -3.41 -5.05
N VAL A 25 -1.33 -3.82 -4.09
CA VAL A 25 -2.01 -5.12 -4.08
C VAL A 25 -3.47 -4.91 -4.45
N LEU A 26 -3.89 -5.49 -5.56
CA LEU A 26 -5.23 -5.38 -6.12
C LEU A 26 -6.00 -6.69 -5.96
N ALA A 27 -7.23 -6.60 -5.43
CA ALA A 27 -8.15 -7.73 -5.33
C ALA A 27 -9.49 -7.41 -5.99
N ASN A 28 -9.61 -7.69 -7.28
CA ASN A 28 -10.88 -7.68 -8.00
C ASN A 28 -10.82 -8.69 -9.17
N PRO A 29 -11.81 -9.58 -9.37
CA PRO A 29 -11.79 -10.53 -10.47
C PRO A 29 -12.12 -9.91 -11.84
N ASN A 30 -12.75 -8.73 -11.87
CA ASN A 30 -13.09 -8.07 -13.12
C ASN A 30 -11.95 -7.11 -13.54
N THR A 31 -11.28 -7.43 -14.64
CA THR A 31 -10.14 -6.66 -15.20
C THR A 31 -10.50 -5.23 -15.63
N ASP A 32 -11.79 -5.00 -15.92
CA ASP A 32 -12.35 -3.70 -16.31
C ASP A 32 -12.97 -2.96 -15.12
N SER A 33 -12.77 -3.45 -13.89
CA SER A 33 -13.32 -2.81 -12.70
C SER A 33 -12.67 -1.46 -12.39
N PHE A 34 -13.43 -0.60 -11.71
CA PHE A 34 -12.90 0.67 -11.24
C PHE A 34 -11.73 0.49 -10.25
N CYS A 35 -11.66 -0.62 -9.51
CA CYS A 35 -10.48 -0.97 -8.69
C CYS A 35 -9.20 -1.10 -9.54
N HIS A 36 -9.29 -1.70 -10.73
CA HIS A 36 -8.12 -1.75 -11.63
C HIS A 36 -7.74 -0.36 -12.13
N ALA A 37 -8.73 0.50 -12.44
CA ALA A 37 -8.46 1.87 -12.83
C ALA A 37 -7.76 2.66 -11.71
N ILE A 38 -8.20 2.52 -10.46
CA ILE A 38 -7.55 3.11 -9.28
C ILE A 38 -6.11 2.62 -9.13
N ALA A 39 -5.90 1.30 -9.20
CA ALA A 39 -4.57 0.70 -9.03
C ALA A 39 -3.59 1.15 -10.11
N ARG A 40 -4.04 1.22 -11.38
CA ARG A 40 -3.26 1.76 -12.51
C ARG A 40 -2.96 3.25 -12.32
N ALA A 41 -3.96 4.07 -12.01
CA ALA A 41 -3.78 5.50 -11.79
C ALA A 41 -2.79 5.80 -10.66
N TYR A 42 -2.82 5.03 -9.56
CA TYR A 42 -1.84 5.13 -8.49
C TYR A 42 -0.43 4.77 -8.99
N CYS A 43 -0.29 3.63 -9.67
CA CYS A 43 0.99 3.14 -10.17
C CYS A 43 1.64 4.15 -11.14
N ASP A 44 0.87 4.61 -12.12
CA ASP A 44 1.30 5.55 -13.14
C ASP A 44 1.72 6.90 -12.51
N GLU A 45 0.93 7.41 -11.56
CA GLU A 45 1.25 8.68 -10.89
C GLU A 45 2.50 8.58 -10.01
N ALA A 46 2.67 7.48 -9.28
CA ALA A 46 3.88 7.25 -8.48
C ALA A 46 5.13 7.18 -9.37
N GLN A 47 5.03 6.55 -10.54
CA GLN A 47 6.10 6.53 -11.54
C GLN A 47 6.37 7.91 -12.14
N GLN A 48 5.34 8.72 -12.41
CA GLN A 48 5.50 10.12 -12.83
C GLN A 48 6.17 10.99 -11.75
N CYS A 49 6.05 10.60 -10.48
CA CYS A 49 6.78 11.20 -9.36
C CYS A 49 8.22 10.65 -9.20
N TRP A 50 8.74 9.88 -10.17
CA TRP A 50 10.07 9.24 -10.16
C TRP A 50 10.25 8.23 -9.03
N GLN A 51 9.18 7.54 -8.65
CA GLN A 51 9.19 6.49 -7.62
C GLN A 51 8.94 5.11 -8.25
N ASP A 52 9.44 4.06 -7.62
CA ASP A 52 9.18 2.69 -8.08
C ASP A 52 7.76 2.30 -7.64
N ALA A 53 6.94 1.81 -8.57
CA ALA A 53 5.62 1.28 -8.25
C ALA A 53 5.43 -0.08 -8.92
N ARG A 54 5.02 -1.08 -8.13
CA ARG A 54 4.70 -2.43 -8.58
C ARG A 54 3.23 -2.73 -8.31
N LEU A 55 2.50 -3.11 -9.34
CA LEU A 55 1.16 -3.67 -9.23
C LEU A 55 1.24 -5.19 -9.09
N GLN A 56 0.59 -5.72 -8.07
CA GLN A 56 0.36 -7.13 -7.78
C GLN A 56 -1.15 -7.38 -7.89
N ASP A 57 -1.58 -8.01 -8.97
CA ASP A 57 -2.99 -8.35 -9.19
C ASP A 57 -3.24 -9.79 -8.74
N LEU A 58 -3.88 -9.94 -7.57
CA LEU A 58 -4.05 -11.25 -6.95
C LEU A 58 -4.90 -12.21 -7.81
N TYR A 59 -5.87 -11.70 -8.56
CA TYR A 59 -6.70 -12.54 -9.41
C TYR A 59 -5.98 -12.89 -10.72
N ALA A 60 -5.37 -11.91 -11.37
CA ALA A 60 -4.65 -12.14 -12.63
C ALA A 60 -3.42 -13.06 -12.44
N GLU A 61 -2.77 -12.99 -11.29
CA GLU A 61 -1.61 -13.82 -10.96
C GLU A 61 -1.97 -15.17 -10.33
N GLY A 62 -3.26 -15.47 -10.14
CA GLY A 62 -3.72 -16.76 -9.62
C GLY A 62 -3.29 -17.01 -8.17
N PHE A 63 -3.21 -15.97 -7.33
CA PHE A 63 -2.87 -16.10 -5.93
C PHE A 63 -3.85 -17.04 -5.20
N ASP A 64 -3.32 -18.00 -4.44
CA ASP A 64 -4.13 -18.86 -3.56
C ASP A 64 -4.35 -18.16 -2.20
N PRO A 65 -5.58 -17.73 -1.86
CA PRO A 65 -5.82 -17.00 -0.62
C PRO A 65 -5.92 -17.92 0.61
N VAL A 66 -5.88 -19.25 0.45
CA VAL A 66 -6.14 -20.18 1.55
C VAL A 66 -4.88 -20.39 2.38
N LEU A 67 -4.89 -19.89 3.62
CA LEU A 67 -3.84 -20.13 4.61
C LEU A 67 -3.66 -21.63 4.87
N LYS A 68 -2.43 -22.13 4.67
CA LYS A 68 -2.11 -23.55 4.83
C LYS A 68 -1.67 -23.86 6.26
N ALA A 69 -1.80 -25.13 6.65
CA ALA A 69 -1.49 -25.57 8.00
C ALA A 69 -0.05 -25.26 8.45
N GLN A 70 0.92 -25.33 7.54
CA GLN A 70 2.34 -25.00 7.79
C GLN A 70 2.62 -23.49 7.93
N GLU A 71 1.72 -22.66 7.41
CA GLU A 71 1.83 -21.19 7.42
C GLU A 71 1.20 -20.59 8.69
N ARG A 72 0.46 -21.38 9.46
CA ARG A 72 -0.23 -20.88 10.65
C ARG A 72 0.78 -20.28 11.66
N PRO A 73 0.41 -19.20 12.37
CA PRO A 73 1.20 -18.71 13.49
C PRO A 73 1.45 -19.83 14.51
N GLY A 74 2.72 -20.07 14.85
CA GLY A 74 3.11 -21.16 15.75
C GLY A 74 4.57 -21.57 15.59
N PRO A 75 4.99 -22.72 16.17
CA PRO A 75 6.39 -23.17 16.14
C PRO A 75 6.96 -23.42 14.73
N VAL A 76 6.10 -23.75 13.75
CA VAL A 76 6.51 -23.97 12.35
C VAL A 76 6.58 -22.66 11.58
N ASN A 77 5.45 -21.91 11.56
CA ASN A 77 5.26 -20.59 10.92
C ASN A 77 6.14 -20.38 9.68
N ARG A 78 6.01 -21.29 8.71
CA ARG A 78 6.84 -21.31 7.51
C ARG A 78 5.99 -20.80 6.35
N PRO A 79 6.33 -19.63 5.77
CA PRO A 79 5.63 -19.16 4.58
C PRO A 79 5.75 -20.18 3.44
N GLY A 80 4.70 -20.31 2.64
CA GLY A 80 4.73 -21.10 1.42
C GLY A 80 5.84 -20.61 0.47
N GLU A 81 6.43 -21.54 -0.28
CA GLU A 81 7.48 -21.22 -1.25
C GLU A 81 6.96 -20.30 -2.37
N ASP A 82 5.67 -20.40 -2.69
CA ASP A 82 4.94 -19.52 -3.60
C ASP A 82 4.95 -18.05 -3.15
N LEU A 83 5.15 -17.79 -1.86
CA LEU A 83 5.15 -16.43 -1.30
C LEU A 83 6.52 -15.77 -1.33
N ALA A 84 7.59 -16.48 -1.70
CA ALA A 84 8.96 -15.98 -1.56
C ALA A 84 9.20 -14.67 -2.33
N ALA A 85 8.73 -14.60 -3.58
CA ALA A 85 8.84 -13.39 -4.39
C ALA A 85 8.06 -12.22 -3.78
N GLU A 86 6.83 -12.49 -3.34
CA GLU A 86 5.94 -11.48 -2.79
C GLU A 86 6.45 -10.92 -1.46
N LEU A 87 6.98 -11.77 -0.59
CA LEU A 87 7.61 -11.34 0.66
C LEU A 87 8.85 -10.48 0.41
N GLU A 88 9.59 -10.72 -0.67
CA GLU A 88 10.72 -9.88 -1.05
C GLU A 88 10.29 -8.52 -1.61
N HIS A 89 9.20 -8.48 -2.39
CA HIS A 89 8.60 -7.22 -2.82
C HIS A 89 8.13 -6.39 -1.63
N LEU A 90 7.42 -7.02 -0.70
CA LEU A 90 6.93 -6.39 0.52
C LEU A 90 8.08 -5.88 1.40
N ARG A 91 9.14 -6.69 1.58
CA ARG A 91 10.33 -6.30 2.34
C ARG A 91 10.94 -5.01 1.80
N ARG A 92 11.02 -4.88 0.47
CA ARG A 92 11.62 -3.72 -0.22
C ARG A 92 10.75 -2.48 -0.26
N ALA A 93 9.43 -2.64 -0.13
CA ALA A 93 8.46 -1.56 -0.24
C ALA A 93 8.64 -0.51 0.87
N ASP A 94 8.24 0.72 0.62
CA ASP A 94 8.14 1.79 1.62
C ASP A 94 6.67 2.13 1.90
N VAL A 95 5.83 1.93 0.88
CA VAL A 95 4.38 2.10 0.91
C VAL A 95 3.70 0.81 0.45
N LEU A 96 2.76 0.32 1.25
CA LEU A 96 1.84 -0.76 0.89
C LEU A 96 0.49 -0.14 0.54
N VAL A 97 -0.04 -0.44 -0.64
CA VAL A 97 -1.34 0.02 -1.10
C VAL A 97 -2.25 -1.19 -1.29
N LEU A 98 -3.42 -1.19 -0.64
CA LEU A 98 -4.42 -2.23 -0.79
C LEU A 98 -5.61 -1.64 -1.57
N VAL A 99 -5.95 -2.25 -2.71
CA VAL A 99 -7.05 -1.79 -3.58
C VAL A 99 -8.08 -2.90 -3.73
N TYR A 100 -9.31 -2.67 -3.25
CA TYR A 100 -10.36 -3.68 -3.28
C TYR A 100 -11.77 -3.10 -3.17
N PRO A 101 -12.81 -3.77 -3.72
CA PRO A 101 -14.19 -3.40 -3.46
C PRO A 101 -14.62 -3.87 -2.07
N ILE A 102 -15.51 -3.12 -1.41
CA ILE A 102 -16.17 -3.57 -0.18
C ILE A 102 -17.27 -4.57 -0.57
N TRP A 103 -17.11 -5.83 -0.16
CA TRP A 103 -18.09 -6.89 -0.38
C TRP A 103 -18.56 -7.44 0.96
N PHE A 104 -19.88 -7.42 1.19
CA PHE A 104 -20.48 -7.82 2.47
C PHE A 104 -19.84 -7.15 3.69
N GLY A 105 -19.46 -5.87 3.54
CA GLY A 105 -18.92 -5.04 4.60
C GLY A 105 -17.42 -5.21 4.87
N LEU A 106 -16.71 -6.06 4.13
CA LEU A 106 -15.29 -6.37 4.37
C LEU A 106 -14.52 -6.45 3.04
N PRO A 107 -13.17 -6.59 3.08
CA PRO A 107 -12.40 -6.93 1.89
C PRO A 107 -12.84 -8.29 1.31
N PRO A 108 -12.66 -8.52 0.00
CA PRO A 108 -12.90 -9.83 -0.59
C PRO A 108 -12.04 -10.90 0.08
N ALA A 109 -12.52 -12.16 0.08
CA ALA A 109 -11.76 -13.29 0.62
C ALA A 109 -10.32 -13.36 0.06
N MET A 110 -10.14 -12.99 -1.21
CA MET A 110 -8.81 -12.87 -1.85
C MET A 110 -7.87 -11.93 -1.09
N MET A 111 -8.33 -10.71 -0.77
CA MET A 111 -7.56 -9.71 -0.03
C MET A 111 -7.33 -10.16 1.41
N LYS A 112 -8.34 -10.74 2.07
CA LYS A 112 -8.18 -11.25 3.43
C LYS A 112 -7.16 -12.40 3.50
N GLY A 113 -7.18 -13.29 2.51
CA GLY A 113 -6.18 -14.35 2.37
C GLY A 113 -4.76 -13.81 2.16
N TYR A 114 -4.61 -12.72 1.40
CA TYR A 114 -3.34 -12.02 1.27
C TYR A 114 -2.84 -11.46 2.60
N VAL A 115 -3.73 -10.85 3.40
CA VAL A 115 -3.39 -10.43 4.77
C VAL A 115 -2.91 -11.61 5.61
N ASP A 116 -3.61 -12.73 5.57
CA ASP A 116 -3.29 -13.91 6.38
C ASP A 116 -1.97 -14.57 5.98
N ARG A 117 -1.80 -14.83 4.68
CA ARG A 117 -0.64 -15.57 4.15
C ARG A 117 0.62 -14.72 4.04
N VAL A 118 0.48 -13.43 3.67
CA VAL A 118 1.62 -12.57 3.31
C VAL A 118 1.92 -11.56 4.41
N LEU A 119 0.95 -10.74 4.82
CA LEU A 119 1.21 -9.71 5.84
C LEU A 119 1.44 -10.34 7.23
N GLY A 120 0.71 -11.41 7.53
CA GLY A 120 0.87 -12.22 8.73
C GLY A 120 2.08 -13.16 8.73
N ALA A 121 2.78 -13.30 7.59
CA ALA A 121 3.91 -14.23 7.46
C ALA A 121 5.01 -13.94 8.48
N GLY A 122 5.35 -14.94 9.31
CA GLY A 122 6.38 -14.75 10.34
C GLY A 122 5.98 -13.84 11.50
N PHE A 123 4.72 -13.37 11.54
CA PHE A 123 4.23 -12.51 12.60
C PHE A 123 3.53 -13.32 13.70
N THR A 124 4.07 -13.23 14.91
CA THR A 124 3.71 -14.10 16.03
C THR A 124 2.80 -13.40 17.03
N ALA A 125 1.95 -14.16 17.73
CA ALA A 125 1.09 -13.62 18.78
C ALA A 125 1.86 -12.94 19.93
N SER A 126 3.11 -13.35 20.23
CA SER A 126 3.95 -12.65 21.21
C SER A 126 4.27 -11.24 20.77
N ARG A 127 4.73 -11.05 19.53
CA ARG A 127 4.98 -9.72 18.94
C ARG A 127 3.75 -8.81 19.03
N ILE A 128 2.56 -9.33 18.73
CA ILE A 128 1.30 -8.58 18.85
C ILE A 128 1.10 -8.11 20.30
N ARG A 129 1.19 -9.03 21.26
CA ARG A 129 0.98 -8.75 22.69
C ARG A 129 2.02 -7.77 23.23
N ASP A 130 3.26 -7.88 22.78
CA ASP A 130 4.38 -7.10 23.27
C ASP A 130 4.56 -5.78 22.47
N HIS A 131 3.62 -5.49 21.56
CA HIS A 131 3.63 -4.32 20.67
C HIS A 131 4.91 -4.18 19.84
N GLU A 132 5.53 -5.31 19.47
CA GLU A 132 6.69 -5.32 18.61
C GLU A 132 6.28 -5.13 17.14
N PRO A 133 6.92 -4.20 16.40
CA PRO A 133 6.66 -4.02 14.98
C PRO A 133 6.87 -5.30 14.18
N ASN A 134 6.09 -5.45 13.12
CA ASN A 134 6.27 -6.54 12.17
C ASN A 134 7.60 -6.34 11.40
N PRO A 135 8.50 -7.33 11.31
CA PRO A 135 9.79 -7.19 10.63
C PRO A 135 9.68 -6.79 9.14
N LEU A 136 8.57 -7.13 8.48
CA LEU A 136 8.31 -6.82 7.09
C LEU A 136 7.49 -5.56 6.88
N LEU A 137 6.82 -5.00 7.88
CA LEU A 137 5.86 -3.90 7.70
C LEU A 137 6.12 -2.69 8.61
N GLY A 138 6.89 -2.89 9.68
CA GLY A 138 7.24 -1.83 10.62
C GLY A 138 7.83 -0.61 9.92
N GLY A 139 7.31 0.56 10.24
CA GLY A 139 7.74 1.84 9.68
C GLY A 139 7.32 2.11 8.22
N LYS A 140 6.62 1.19 7.55
CA LYS A 140 6.02 1.44 6.23
C LYS A 140 4.73 2.25 6.37
N ARG A 141 4.28 2.85 5.27
CA ARG A 141 2.96 3.51 5.19
C ARG A 141 1.94 2.57 4.56
N LEU A 142 0.72 2.57 5.10
CA LEU A 142 -0.44 1.87 4.54
C LEU A 142 -1.34 2.85 3.80
N VAL A 143 -1.74 2.50 2.59
CA VAL A 143 -2.79 3.18 1.83
C VAL A 143 -3.88 2.17 1.50
N VAL A 144 -5.13 2.49 1.79
CA VAL A 144 -6.28 1.63 1.51
C VAL A 144 -7.21 2.37 0.56
N ALA A 145 -7.38 1.84 -0.65
CA ALA A 145 -8.31 2.38 -1.64
C ALA A 145 -9.48 1.40 -1.84
N THR A 146 -10.69 1.88 -1.61
CA THR A 146 -11.89 1.04 -1.63
C THR A 146 -13.01 1.60 -2.49
N THR A 147 -13.82 0.71 -3.04
CA THR A 147 -15.04 1.08 -3.76
C THR A 147 -16.27 0.42 -3.14
N SER A 148 -17.44 1.06 -3.23
CA SER A 148 -18.72 0.44 -2.88
C SER A 148 -19.82 0.79 -3.88
N ALA A 149 -20.81 -0.09 -3.99
CA ALA A 149 -22.03 0.20 -4.75
C ALA A 149 -22.94 1.19 -4.02
N THR A 150 -23.05 1.05 -2.70
CA THR A 150 -23.82 1.95 -1.83
C THR A 150 -23.03 3.22 -1.53
N THR A 151 -23.74 4.28 -1.17
CA THR A 151 -23.11 5.55 -0.77
C THR A 151 -22.42 5.43 0.58
N ARG A 152 -21.39 6.24 0.81
CA ARG A 152 -20.67 6.33 2.08
C ARG A 152 -21.60 6.74 3.23
N PRO A 153 -22.50 7.75 3.10
CA PRO A 153 -23.46 8.06 4.15
C PRO A 153 -24.29 6.86 4.60
N TRP A 154 -24.74 6.03 3.65
CA TRP A 154 -25.48 4.82 4.00
C TRP A 154 -24.59 3.80 4.74
N LEU A 155 -23.35 3.58 4.30
CA LEU A 155 -22.41 2.67 4.99
C LEU A 155 -22.07 3.14 6.41
N GLU A 156 -21.96 4.45 6.62
CA GLU A 156 -21.74 5.05 7.94
C GLU A 156 -22.97 4.87 8.84
N GLU A 157 -24.19 5.07 8.31
CA GLU A 157 -25.44 4.83 9.03
C GLU A 157 -25.57 3.38 9.49
N GLN A 158 -25.14 2.42 8.67
CA GLN A 158 -25.11 1.00 9.04
C GLN A 158 -23.95 0.64 9.99
N GLY A 159 -23.10 1.59 10.37
CA GLY A 159 -21.88 1.34 11.16
C GLY A 159 -20.82 0.51 10.43
N GLN A 160 -21.04 0.18 9.15
CA GLN A 160 -20.16 -0.69 8.38
C GLN A 160 -18.82 0.01 8.10
N TYR A 161 -18.87 1.29 7.71
CA TYR A 161 -17.66 1.99 7.28
C TYR A 161 -16.67 2.17 8.45
N SER A 162 -17.20 2.52 9.62
CA SER A 162 -16.42 2.62 10.86
C SER A 162 -15.90 1.25 11.31
N ALA A 163 -16.72 0.19 11.26
CA ALA A 163 -16.30 -1.17 11.59
C ALA A 163 -15.15 -1.65 10.71
N LEU A 164 -15.24 -1.45 9.39
CA LEU A 164 -14.17 -1.80 8.45
C LEU A 164 -12.88 -1.02 8.78
N ARG A 165 -12.99 0.28 9.00
CA ARG A 165 -11.82 1.11 9.33
C ARG A 165 -11.14 0.67 10.62
N GLN A 166 -11.91 0.31 11.64
CA GLN A 166 -11.35 -0.12 12.92
C GLN A 166 -10.77 -1.53 12.86
N ALA A 167 -11.54 -2.50 12.35
CA ALA A 167 -11.17 -3.91 12.38
C ALA A 167 -10.15 -4.30 11.31
N PHE A 168 -9.96 -3.48 10.28
CA PHE A 168 -9.04 -3.75 9.19
C PHE A 168 -7.95 -2.68 9.13
N ASP A 169 -8.23 -1.50 8.60
CA ASP A 169 -7.23 -0.48 8.32
C ASP A 169 -6.36 -0.09 9.53
N LEU A 170 -7.01 0.40 10.59
CA LEU A 170 -6.33 0.90 11.78
C LEU A 170 -5.73 -0.25 12.57
N TYR A 171 -6.45 -1.36 12.70
CA TYR A 171 -5.93 -2.56 13.32
C TYR A 171 -4.64 -3.04 12.63
N LEU A 172 -4.62 -3.20 11.31
CA LEU A 172 -3.43 -3.62 10.57
C LEU A 172 -2.28 -2.61 10.69
N ASN A 173 -2.57 -1.31 10.60
CA ASN A 173 -1.57 -0.27 10.79
C ASN A 173 -0.88 -0.41 12.17
N ASP A 174 -1.69 -0.57 13.21
CA ASP A 174 -1.22 -0.56 14.59
C ASP A 174 -0.50 -1.86 14.95
N ILE A 175 -1.08 -3.04 14.66
CA ILE A 175 -0.45 -4.32 15.02
C ILE A 175 0.87 -4.52 14.29
N PHE A 176 1.01 -4.00 13.07
CA PHE A 176 2.23 -4.18 12.30
C PHE A 176 3.28 -3.09 12.57
N GLY A 177 2.96 -2.08 13.38
CA GLY A 177 3.86 -0.96 13.69
C GLY A 177 4.14 -0.09 12.46
N MET A 178 3.14 0.08 11.59
CA MET A 178 3.23 0.95 10.42
C MET A 178 3.21 2.42 10.89
N ARG A 179 3.85 3.33 10.15
CA ARG A 179 4.02 4.72 10.58
C ARG A 179 2.88 5.66 10.18
N GLY A 180 1.95 5.20 9.37
CA GLY A 180 0.89 6.04 8.84
C GLY A 180 -0.09 5.28 7.96
N HIS A 181 -1.33 5.77 7.98
CA HIS A 181 -2.46 5.21 7.26
C HIS A 181 -3.17 6.28 6.44
N ASP A 182 -3.52 5.93 5.21
CA ASP A 182 -4.31 6.73 4.29
C ASP A 182 -5.50 5.91 3.78
N ARG A 183 -6.67 6.54 3.67
CA ARG A 183 -7.85 5.88 3.10
C ARG A 183 -8.50 6.71 2.01
N LEU A 184 -8.66 6.09 0.85
CA LEU A 184 -9.46 6.58 -0.26
C LEU A 184 -10.69 5.68 -0.40
N HIS A 185 -11.88 6.28 -0.38
CA HIS A 185 -13.11 5.53 -0.58
C HIS A 185 -13.98 6.23 -1.62
N PHE A 186 -14.38 5.48 -2.63
CA PHE A 186 -15.21 5.93 -3.74
C PHE A 186 -16.51 5.12 -3.74
N ASP A 187 -17.62 5.80 -3.52
CA ASP A 187 -18.93 5.19 -3.36
C ASP A 187 -19.75 5.29 -4.65
N ALA A 188 -20.96 4.74 -4.67
CA ALA A 188 -21.83 4.76 -5.85
C ALA A 188 -21.17 4.24 -7.15
N ILE A 189 -20.26 3.28 -7.03
CA ILE A 189 -19.60 2.62 -8.17
C ILE A 189 -20.47 1.46 -8.63
N VAL A 190 -21.31 1.72 -9.64
CA VAL A 190 -22.31 0.79 -10.19
C VAL A 190 -22.34 0.88 -11.73
N PRO A 191 -22.96 -0.08 -12.44
CA PRO A 191 -23.17 0.04 -13.87
C PRO A 191 -23.92 1.35 -14.21
N GLY A 192 -23.38 2.12 -15.16
CA GLY A 192 -23.95 3.41 -15.56
C GLY A 192 -23.49 4.61 -14.73
N THR A 193 -22.59 4.45 -13.76
CA THR A 193 -21.92 5.58 -13.11
C THR A 193 -21.27 6.50 -14.17
N LYS A 194 -21.49 7.81 -14.03
CA LYS A 194 -21.05 8.81 -15.01
C LYS A 194 -19.53 8.80 -15.13
N VAL A 195 -19.03 8.80 -16.37
CA VAL A 195 -17.58 8.84 -16.66
C VAL A 195 -16.91 10.04 -16.00
N GLN A 196 -17.56 11.20 -15.98
CA GLN A 196 -17.02 12.40 -15.33
C GLN A 196 -16.73 12.19 -13.84
N TYR A 197 -17.64 11.53 -13.12
CA TYR A 197 -17.44 11.22 -11.69
C TYR A 197 -16.30 10.20 -11.49
N LEU A 198 -16.19 9.21 -12.37
CA LEU A 198 -15.09 8.25 -12.31
C LEU A 198 -13.74 8.95 -12.53
N GLU A 199 -13.66 9.88 -13.48
CA GLU A 199 -12.45 10.68 -13.72
C GLU A 199 -12.10 11.60 -12.55
N GLU A 200 -13.09 12.24 -11.91
CA GLU A 200 -12.87 13.02 -10.67
C GLU A 200 -12.30 12.15 -9.54
N CYS A 201 -12.81 10.92 -9.42
CA CYS A 201 -12.30 9.96 -8.45
C CYS A 201 -10.86 9.54 -8.77
N LEU A 202 -10.53 9.28 -10.04
CA LEU A 202 -9.15 8.97 -10.46
C LEU A 202 -8.21 10.17 -10.27
N GLU A 203 -8.67 11.40 -10.50
CA GLU A 203 -7.86 12.58 -10.20
C GLU A 203 -7.61 12.73 -8.69
N THR A 204 -8.57 12.36 -7.85
CA THR A 204 -8.37 12.28 -6.39
C THR A 204 -7.27 11.26 -6.03
N VAL A 205 -7.25 10.10 -6.71
CA VAL A 205 -6.17 9.10 -6.55
C VAL A 205 -4.82 9.71 -6.95
N ARG A 206 -4.73 10.37 -8.11
CA ARG A 206 -3.48 11.00 -8.59
C ARG A 206 -2.99 12.08 -7.63
N GLN A 207 -3.88 12.97 -7.18
CA GLN A 207 -3.55 14.02 -6.22
C GLN A 207 -3.02 13.46 -4.90
N ARG A 208 -3.69 12.46 -4.31
CA ARG A 208 -3.20 11.86 -3.07
C ARG A 208 -1.88 11.12 -3.28
N THR A 209 -1.71 10.44 -4.41
CA THR A 209 -0.46 9.75 -4.76
C THR A 209 0.72 10.73 -4.81
N ARG A 210 0.58 11.87 -5.50
CA ARG A 210 1.60 12.95 -5.51
C ARG A 210 1.97 13.41 -4.11
N SER A 211 0.98 13.66 -3.26
CA SER A 211 1.21 14.07 -1.87
C SER A 211 1.96 13.00 -1.08
N ILE A 212 1.56 11.73 -1.18
CA ILE A 212 2.26 10.62 -0.55
C ILE A 212 3.70 10.56 -1.05
N CYS A 213 3.94 10.59 -2.36
CA CYS A 213 5.28 10.58 -2.93
C CYS A 213 6.17 11.70 -2.35
N ALA A 214 5.65 12.91 -2.22
CA ALA A 214 6.37 14.04 -1.64
C ALA A 214 6.64 13.86 -0.13
N GLU A 215 5.64 13.40 0.63
CA GLU A 215 5.75 13.11 2.06
C GLU A 215 6.81 12.02 2.34
N GLU A 216 6.81 10.94 1.54
CA GLU A 216 7.77 9.84 1.65
C GLU A 216 9.21 10.26 1.39
N LEU A 217 9.42 11.01 0.31
CA LEU A 217 10.74 11.52 -0.03
C LEU A 217 11.24 12.50 1.04
N SER A 218 10.36 13.35 1.58
CA SER A 218 10.69 14.27 2.67
C SER A 218 11.09 13.52 3.94
N ALA A 219 10.34 12.50 4.32
CA ALA A 219 10.61 11.67 5.49
C ALA A 219 11.95 10.94 5.37
N ARG A 220 12.26 10.37 4.20
CA ARG A 220 13.55 9.72 3.92
C ARG A 220 14.72 10.69 4.10
N ARG A 221 14.64 11.85 3.47
CA ARG A 221 15.68 12.89 3.58
C ARG A 221 15.87 13.38 5.01
N ALA A 222 14.79 13.48 5.79
CA ALA A 222 14.87 13.84 7.19
C ALA A 222 15.60 12.76 8.02
N ALA A 223 15.30 11.47 7.79
CA ALA A 223 15.97 10.35 8.45
C ALA A 223 17.47 10.30 8.10
N GLU A 224 17.83 10.48 6.83
CA GLU A 224 19.22 10.50 6.39
C GLU A 224 20.02 11.67 7.00
N ARG A 225 19.42 12.87 7.05
CA ARG A 225 20.04 14.03 7.71
C ARG A 225 20.28 13.74 9.19
N ARG A 226 19.31 13.15 9.88
CA ARG A 226 19.43 12.79 11.30
C ARG A 226 20.55 11.77 11.52
N ALA A 227 20.63 10.74 10.69
CA ALA A 227 21.68 9.71 10.76
C ALA A 227 23.09 10.29 10.54
N LYS A 228 23.25 11.21 9.57
CA LYS A 228 24.52 11.91 9.32
C LYS A 228 24.95 12.80 10.49
N LEU A 229 24.00 13.42 11.18
CA LEU A 229 24.28 14.24 12.36
C LEU A 229 24.68 13.38 13.57
N SER A 230 24.04 12.23 13.78
CA SER A 230 24.39 11.33 14.89
C SER A 230 25.74 10.63 14.72
N LEU A 231 26.26 10.51 13.50
CA LEU A 231 27.60 9.95 13.22
C LEU A 231 28.74 10.95 13.42
N ARG A 232 28.43 12.24 13.66
CA ARG A 232 29.41 13.32 13.85
C ARG A 232 29.60 13.72 15.32
N CYS A 233 28.81 13.16 16.23
CA CYS A 233 28.96 13.29 17.68
C CYS A 233 29.56 12.00 18.24
#